data_AF-A0A967WGV7-F1
#
_entry.id   AF-A0A967WGV7-F1
#
_cell.length_a   1.000
_cell.length_b   1.000
_cell.length_c   1.000
_cell.angle_alpha   90.00
_cell.angle_beta   90.00
_cell.angle_gamma   90.00
#
_symmetry.space_group_name_H-M   'P 1'
#
loop_
_entity.id
_entity.type
_entity.pdbx_description
1 polymer ?
#
loop_
_entity_poly.entity_id
_entity_poly.type
_entity_poly.pdbx_seq_one_letter_code
_entity_poly.pdbx_strand_id
1 'polypeptide(L)'
;MAAGTYKPTDDLDRTISFQMKNGVAIYGGFDPSVGDVAFENRDWEANPTILSGDLNGDDGPDFANNGENSYHVFYHPALLLDHTAILDGFIITGGNANHATDTALRVGGGMFNAASSPALTNCTFSGNSADYRGGGIYNDTSSPVLIDCLLEGNSAVERGGGMYNHQSPAVITNCTFDANGARAGGGMSNWNASPTLTDCAFTENSAIEGGGAMDNYSSSPTLSNCTFSGNEAGTYGGGMINYSSSPTLTNCTFEDNS
;
A
#
# COMPACT_ATOMS: atom_id res chain seq x y z
N MET A 1 15.92 4.77 -12.34
CA MET A 1 14.93 4.77 -13.42
C MET A 1 14.54 6.20 -13.69
N ALA A 2 14.53 6.60 -14.95
CA ALA A 2 14.18 7.97 -15.33
C ALA A 2 12.69 8.27 -15.05
N ALA A 3 12.32 9.54 -14.99
CA ALA A 3 10.92 9.95 -14.91
C ALA A 3 10.13 9.38 -16.10
N GLY A 4 8.89 8.99 -15.84
CA GLY A 4 8.00 8.41 -16.84
C GLY A 4 7.15 7.28 -16.28
N THR A 5 6.27 6.75 -17.14
CA THR A 5 5.35 5.66 -16.80
C THR A 5 5.81 4.36 -17.45
N TYR A 6 5.91 3.32 -16.63
CA TYR A 6 6.35 1.99 -17.02
C TYR A 6 5.27 0.97 -16.66
N LYS A 7 4.97 0.07 -17.60
CA LYS A 7 3.99 -1.00 -17.45
C LYS A 7 4.70 -2.34 -17.34
N PRO A 8 4.10 -3.34 -16.67
CA PRO A 8 4.71 -4.67 -16.56
C PRO A 8 4.72 -5.44 -17.89
N THR A 9 3.85 -5.07 -18.84
CA THR A 9 3.75 -5.63 -20.19
C THR A 9 3.28 -4.56 -21.20
N ASP A 10 3.58 -4.78 -22.48
CA ASP A 10 3.09 -3.98 -23.61
C ASP A 10 1.77 -4.55 -24.20
N ASP A 11 1.33 -5.73 -23.76
CA ASP A 11 0.05 -6.32 -24.12
C ASP A 11 -1.01 -6.13 -23.01
N LEU A 12 -2.15 -6.82 -23.14
CA LEU A 12 -3.28 -6.72 -22.20
C LEU A 12 -3.34 -7.90 -21.22
N ASP A 13 -2.24 -8.64 -21.04
CA ASP A 13 -2.21 -9.74 -20.07
C ASP A 13 -2.12 -9.18 -18.64
N ARG A 14 -3.29 -9.13 -17.99
CA ARG A 14 -3.49 -8.67 -16.60
C ARG A 14 -2.70 -9.47 -15.56
N THR A 15 -2.19 -10.65 -15.91
CA THR A 15 -1.45 -11.52 -15.00
C THR A 15 0.05 -11.22 -14.93
N ILE A 16 0.55 -10.36 -15.82
CA ILE A 16 1.95 -9.94 -15.81
C ILE A 16 2.12 -8.76 -14.86
N SER A 17 3.12 -8.88 -13.97
CA SER A 17 3.42 -7.92 -12.90
C SER A 17 4.93 -7.73 -12.76
N PHE A 18 5.34 -6.62 -12.16
CA PHE A 18 6.72 -6.45 -11.71
C PHE A 18 7.03 -7.38 -10.54
N GLN A 19 8.31 -7.73 -10.38
CA GLN A 19 8.81 -8.51 -9.25
C GLN A 19 10.12 -7.92 -8.74
N MET A 20 10.24 -7.80 -7.43
CA MET A 20 11.49 -7.45 -6.77
C MET A 20 12.38 -8.68 -6.57
N LYS A 21 13.65 -8.46 -6.25
CA LYS A 21 14.65 -9.53 -6.06
C LYS A 21 15.62 -9.18 -4.94
N ASN A 22 15.99 -10.16 -4.13
CA ASN A 22 16.99 -9.99 -3.08
C ASN A 22 18.35 -9.52 -3.65
N GLY A 23 18.99 -8.63 -2.91
CA GLY A 23 20.26 -7.99 -3.28
C GLY A 23 20.14 -6.97 -4.42
N VAL A 24 18.93 -6.61 -4.82
CA VAL A 24 18.67 -5.61 -5.88
C VAL A 24 17.94 -4.42 -5.27
N ALA A 25 18.54 -3.25 -5.45
CA ALA A 25 17.91 -1.97 -5.17
C ALA A 25 17.55 -1.27 -6.48
N ILE A 26 16.31 -0.80 -6.56
CA ILE A 26 15.80 -0.04 -7.70
C ILE A 26 15.38 1.34 -7.19
N TYR A 27 15.82 2.38 -7.89
CA TYR A 27 15.61 3.78 -7.52
C TYR A 27 14.89 4.53 -8.66
N GLY A 28 13.83 5.27 -8.36
CA GLY A 28 13.16 6.23 -9.26
C GLY A 28 13.64 7.66 -9.00
N GLY A 29 13.16 8.65 -9.73
CA GLY A 29 13.48 10.06 -9.47
C GLY A 29 14.65 10.65 -10.26
N PHE A 30 14.96 10.11 -11.43
CA PHE A 30 16.04 10.63 -12.29
C PHE A 30 15.47 11.47 -13.43
N ASP A 31 15.96 12.70 -13.61
CA ASP A 31 15.56 13.59 -14.70
C ASP A 31 16.01 13.00 -16.06
N PRO A 32 15.07 12.69 -16.99
CA PRO A 32 15.40 12.11 -18.29
C PRO A 32 16.05 13.11 -19.27
N SER A 33 15.99 14.41 -19.00
CA SER A 33 16.47 15.47 -19.90
C SER A 33 17.97 15.75 -19.75
N VAL A 34 18.52 15.37 -18.61
CA VAL A 34 19.95 15.39 -18.31
C VAL A 34 20.46 13.94 -18.40
N GLY A 35 21.69 13.75 -18.87
CA GLY A 35 22.27 12.41 -19.05
C GLY A 35 22.54 11.69 -17.72
N ASP A 36 23.66 10.97 -17.62
CA ASP A 36 24.09 10.36 -16.35
C ASP A 36 24.21 11.43 -15.26
N VAL A 37 23.19 11.50 -14.41
CA VAL A 37 23.21 12.29 -13.19
C VAL A 37 23.71 11.42 -12.05
N ALA A 38 24.54 12.02 -11.20
CA ALA A 38 25.00 11.37 -9.99
C ALA A 38 23.80 11.04 -9.08
N PHE A 39 23.92 9.98 -8.29
CA PHE A 39 22.83 9.47 -7.46
C PHE A 39 22.29 10.52 -6.48
N GLU A 40 23.15 11.41 -6.00
CA GLU A 40 22.82 12.53 -5.12
C GLU A 40 21.92 13.60 -5.76
N ASN A 41 21.78 13.63 -7.09
CA ASN A 41 20.91 14.55 -7.81
C ASN A 41 19.51 13.98 -8.04
N ARG A 42 19.21 12.80 -7.48
CA ARG A 42 17.90 12.17 -7.56
C ARG A 42 16.88 13.03 -6.82
N ASP A 43 15.79 13.32 -7.49
CA ASP A 43 14.66 14.07 -6.96
C ASP A 43 13.38 13.36 -7.41
N TRP A 44 12.86 12.49 -6.55
CA TRP A 44 11.69 11.66 -6.83
C TRP A 44 10.37 12.44 -6.80
N GLU A 45 10.36 13.62 -6.20
CA GLU A 45 9.20 14.52 -6.20
C GLU A 45 9.13 15.28 -7.52
N ALA A 46 10.25 15.83 -8.00
CA ALA A 46 10.30 16.57 -9.27
C ALA A 46 10.30 15.66 -10.51
N ASN A 47 10.80 14.43 -10.38
CA ASN A 47 10.98 13.49 -11.50
C ASN A 47 10.21 12.18 -11.26
N PRO A 48 8.87 12.21 -11.26
CA PRO A 48 8.06 11.05 -10.90
C PRO A 48 8.34 9.84 -11.80
N THR A 49 8.66 8.72 -11.17
CA THR A 49 8.81 7.42 -11.83
C THR A 49 7.62 6.54 -11.46
N ILE A 50 6.76 6.26 -12.43
CA ILE A 50 5.47 5.61 -12.23
C ILE A 50 5.56 4.17 -12.73
N LEU A 51 5.25 3.21 -11.86
CA LEU A 51 5.01 1.82 -12.20
C LEU A 51 3.49 1.62 -12.20
N SER A 52 2.92 1.46 -13.39
CA SER A 52 1.48 1.47 -13.59
C SER A 52 0.93 0.12 -14.02
N GLY A 53 -0.19 -0.29 -13.43
CA GLY A 53 -1.03 -1.39 -13.88
C GLY A 53 -2.03 -0.99 -14.98
N ASP A 54 -2.16 0.29 -15.32
CA ASP A 54 -3.02 0.77 -16.42
C ASP A 54 -2.45 0.33 -17.78
N LEU A 55 -2.93 -0.81 -18.29
CA LEU A 55 -2.40 -1.43 -19.51
C LEU A 55 -2.80 -0.65 -20.78
N ASN A 56 -3.98 -0.02 -20.79
CA ASN A 56 -4.46 0.77 -21.93
C ASN A 56 -3.98 2.23 -21.92
N GLY A 57 -3.58 2.76 -20.76
CA GLY A 57 -3.19 4.15 -20.60
C GLY A 57 -4.38 5.11 -20.66
N ASP A 58 -5.57 4.66 -20.29
CA ASP A 58 -6.84 5.39 -20.45
C ASP A 58 -7.66 5.51 -19.16
N ASP A 59 -7.05 5.21 -18.01
CA ASP A 59 -7.68 5.42 -16.70
C ASP A 59 -7.98 6.91 -16.45
N GLY A 60 -9.20 7.18 -16.00
CA GLY A 60 -9.62 8.52 -15.59
C GLY A 60 -9.05 8.95 -14.23
N PRO A 61 -9.32 10.19 -13.78
CA PRO A 61 -8.79 10.77 -12.54
C PRO A 61 -9.17 10.03 -11.25
N ASP A 62 -10.19 9.16 -11.29
CA ASP A 62 -10.61 8.30 -10.16
C ASP A 62 -10.29 6.82 -10.40
N PHE A 63 -9.36 6.52 -11.33
CA PHE A 63 -9.11 5.16 -11.84
C PHE A 63 -10.40 4.50 -12.37
N ALA A 64 -11.30 5.33 -12.89
CA ALA A 64 -12.44 4.90 -13.67
C ALA A 64 -11.92 4.33 -15.00
N ASN A 65 -12.52 3.23 -15.45
CA ASN A 65 -12.06 2.40 -16.58
C ASN A 65 -10.92 1.40 -16.27
N ASN A 66 -10.71 1.01 -15.02
CA ASN A 66 -9.64 0.07 -14.65
C ASN A 66 -9.85 -1.43 -15.03
N GLY A 67 -10.79 -1.79 -15.89
CA GLY A 67 -11.23 -3.19 -16.09
C GLY A 67 -10.17 -4.10 -16.71
N GLU A 68 -9.24 -3.50 -17.44
CA GLU A 68 -8.12 -4.05 -18.19
C GLU A 68 -6.81 -4.01 -17.40
N ASN A 69 -6.79 -3.37 -16.24
CA ASN A 69 -5.54 -3.12 -15.52
C ASN A 69 -4.93 -4.42 -14.98
N SER A 70 -3.62 -4.47 -14.85
CA SER A 70 -2.93 -5.57 -14.15
C SER A 70 -3.61 -5.86 -12.80
N TYR A 71 -3.78 -7.14 -12.47
CA TYR A 71 -4.32 -7.51 -11.15
C TYR A 71 -3.43 -6.99 -10.03
N HIS A 72 -2.12 -7.07 -10.23
CA HIS A 72 -1.11 -6.52 -9.33
C HIS A 72 -0.11 -5.70 -10.12
N VAL A 73 0.30 -4.54 -9.59
CA VAL A 73 1.50 -3.87 -10.12
C VAL A 73 2.75 -4.67 -9.74
N PHE A 74 2.85 -5.10 -8.47
CA PHE A 74 3.85 -6.03 -7.97
C PHE A 74 3.24 -7.33 -7.45
N TYR A 75 3.79 -8.47 -7.87
CA TYR A 75 3.30 -9.79 -7.44
C TYR A 75 4.44 -10.68 -6.93
N HIS A 76 4.48 -10.93 -5.62
CA HIS A 76 5.51 -11.74 -4.95
C HIS A 76 4.90 -13.02 -4.32
N PRO A 77 4.66 -14.08 -5.12
CA PRO A 77 4.05 -15.32 -4.65
C PRO A 77 5.07 -16.23 -3.95
N ALA A 78 5.42 -15.92 -2.70
CA ALA A 78 6.41 -16.68 -1.92
C ALA A 78 7.81 -16.69 -2.54
N LEU A 79 8.26 -15.52 -3.00
CA LEU A 79 9.62 -15.31 -3.51
C LEU A 79 10.69 -15.27 -2.41
N LEU A 80 10.29 -15.30 -1.13
CA LEU A 80 11.18 -15.23 0.03
C LEU A 80 12.04 -13.96 0.00
N LEU A 81 11.41 -12.84 -0.35
CA LEU A 81 12.10 -11.55 -0.34
C LEU A 81 12.47 -11.17 1.09
N ASP A 82 13.65 -10.58 1.25
CA ASP A 82 14.08 -9.92 2.47
C ASP A 82 14.31 -8.42 2.21
N HIS A 83 14.73 -7.70 3.24
CA HIS A 83 14.93 -6.25 3.19
C HIS A 83 16.07 -5.81 2.24
N THR A 84 16.76 -6.74 1.56
CA THR A 84 17.75 -6.41 0.52
C THR A 84 17.09 -6.21 -0.86
N ALA A 85 15.82 -6.59 -1.00
CA ALA A 85 14.98 -6.18 -2.13
C ALA A 85 14.44 -4.78 -1.85
N ILE A 86 15.04 -3.75 -2.47
CA ILE A 86 14.75 -2.34 -2.19
C ILE A 86 14.03 -1.69 -3.37
N LEU A 87 12.95 -0.99 -3.07
CA LEU A 87 12.27 -0.09 -3.98
C LEU A 87 12.23 1.31 -3.37
N ASP A 88 12.73 2.31 -4.09
CA ASP A 88 12.87 3.66 -3.55
C ASP A 88 12.50 4.75 -4.55
N GLY A 89 11.55 5.63 -4.20
CA GLY A 89 11.18 6.81 -5.01
C GLY A 89 10.29 6.50 -6.20
N PHE A 90 9.30 5.64 -6.02
CA PHE A 90 8.37 5.22 -7.08
C PHE A 90 6.92 5.53 -6.72
N ILE A 91 6.11 5.79 -7.75
CA ILE A 91 4.65 5.77 -7.67
C ILE A 91 4.18 4.42 -8.20
N ILE A 92 3.37 3.71 -7.43
CA ILE A 92 2.79 2.39 -7.73
C ILE A 92 1.28 2.57 -7.84
N THR A 93 0.74 2.42 -9.06
CA THR A 93 -0.63 2.85 -9.34
C THR A 93 -1.36 1.93 -10.31
N GLY A 94 -2.69 1.99 -10.29
CA GLY A 94 -3.54 1.39 -11.31
C GLY A 94 -3.58 -0.14 -11.25
N GLY A 95 -3.26 -0.77 -10.12
CA GLY A 95 -3.55 -2.18 -9.93
C GLY A 95 -5.01 -2.45 -9.62
N ASN A 96 -5.61 -3.47 -10.23
CA ASN A 96 -7.03 -3.81 -10.04
C ASN A 96 -7.24 -5.32 -9.80
N ALA A 97 -7.07 -5.76 -8.55
CA ALA A 97 -7.19 -7.15 -8.15
C ALA A 97 -8.68 -7.56 -8.02
N ASN A 98 -9.34 -7.84 -9.15
CA ASN A 98 -10.78 -8.14 -9.24
C ASN A 98 -11.11 -9.45 -9.98
N HIS A 99 -10.19 -10.42 -9.95
CA HIS A 99 -10.44 -11.69 -10.64
C HIS A 99 -11.70 -12.40 -10.08
N ALA A 100 -12.49 -13.04 -10.93
CA ALA A 100 -13.81 -13.55 -10.54
C ALA A 100 -13.79 -14.65 -9.46
N THR A 101 -12.74 -15.50 -9.45
CA THR A 101 -12.70 -16.71 -8.60
C THR A 101 -11.36 -16.94 -7.90
N ASP A 102 -10.24 -16.74 -8.59
CA ASP A 102 -8.90 -16.83 -7.99
C ASP A 102 -8.71 -15.78 -6.89
N THR A 103 -8.50 -16.24 -5.66
CA THR A 103 -8.34 -15.37 -4.49
C THR A 103 -7.01 -14.65 -4.47
N ALA A 104 -5.94 -15.24 -5.03
CA ALA A 104 -4.64 -14.58 -5.09
C ALA A 104 -4.68 -13.33 -5.97
N LEU A 105 -5.49 -13.35 -7.03
CA LEU A 105 -5.72 -12.25 -7.96
C LEU A 105 -6.83 -11.27 -7.51
N ARG A 106 -7.25 -11.35 -6.23
CA ARG A 106 -8.28 -10.49 -5.61
C ARG A 106 -7.76 -9.64 -4.45
N VAL A 107 -6.45 -9.65 -4.23
CA VAL A 107 -5.78 -8.98 -3.10
C VAL A 107 -4.55 -8.24 -3.59
N GLY A 108 -4.12 -7.18 -2.92
CA GLY A 108 -2.85 -6.51 -3.24
C GLY A 108 -2.82 -5.90 -4.63
N GLY A 109 -3.71 -4.95 -4.92
CA GLY A 109 -3.76 -4.29 -6.23
C GLY A 109 -2.44 -3.61 -6.57
N GLY A 110 -1.90 -2.80 -5.66
CA GLY A 110 -0.57 -2.22 -5.84
C GLY A 110 0.54 -3.26 -5.66
N MET A 111 0.54 -3.95 -4.52
CA MET A 111 1.56 -4.95 -4.21
C MET A 111 0.99 -6.13 -3.42
N PHE A 112 1.24 -7.33 -3.92
CA PHE A 112 0.99 -8.59 -3.24
C PHE A 112 2.29 -9.20 -2.71
N ASN A 113 2.36 -9.43 -1.39
CA ASN A 113 3.46 -10.08 -0.70
C ASN A 113 2.97 -11.33 0.03
N ALA A 114 3.38 -12.51 -0.45
CA ALA A 114 3.28 -13.76 0.31
C ALA A 114 4.69 -14.20 0.69
N ALA A 115 4.92 -14.47 1.99
CA ALA A 115 6.23 -14.85 2.54
C ALA A 115 7.40 -14.01 2.00
N SER A 116 7.20 -12.70 1.78
CA SER A 116 8.14 -11.81 1.09
C SER A 116 8.12 -10.43 1.76
N SER A 117 9.28 -9.98 2.24
CA SER A 117 9.41 -8.82 3.13
C SER A 117 10.31 -7.74 2.52
N PRO A 118 9.90 -7.08 1.42
CA PRO A 118 10.70 -6.04 0.78
C PRO A 118 10.87 -4.78 1.66
N ALA A 119 11.89 -3.98 1.32
CA ALA A 119 12.08 -2.65 1.88
C ALA A 119 11.61 -1.58 0.87
N LEU A 120 10.70 -0.72 1.32
CA LEU A 120 10.07 0.33 0.52
C LEU A 120 10.40 1.69 1.13
N THR A 121 10.87 2.63 0.32
CA THR A 121 11.27 3.97 0.80
C THR A 121 10.80 5.04 -0.18
N ASN A 122 10.27 6.17 0.29
CA ASN A 122 9.81 7.26 -0.60
C ASN A 122 8.84 6.79 -1.70
N CYS A 123 8.04 5.76 -1.42
CA CYS A 123 7.11 5.20 -2.39
C CYS A 123 5.69 5.68 -2.14
N THR A 124 4.98 6.00 -3.22
CA THR A 124 3.55 6.29 -3.20
C THR A 124 2.78 5.10 -3.78
N PHE A 125 1.81 4.57 -3.04
CA PHE A 125 0.80 3.64 -3.55
C PHE A 125 -0.49 4.42 -3.72
N SER A 126 -0.90 4.65 -4.96
CA SER A 126 -2.08 5.47 -5.25
C SER A 126 -3.06 4.75 -6.15
N GLY A 127 -4.36 4.87 -5.87
CA GLY A 127 -5.39 4.43 -6.81
C GLY A 127 -5.42 2.94 -7.12
N ASN A 128 -5.00 2.10 -6.17
CA ASN A 128 -5.03 0.65 -6.36
C ASN A 128 -6.29 0.06 -5.71
N SER A 129 -6.89 -0.93 -6.38
CA SER A 129 -8.13 -1.57 -5.93
C SER A 129 -7.99 -3.08 -5.77
N ALA A 130 -8.73 -3.63 -4.80
CA ALA A 130 -8.87 -5.06 -4.59
C ALA A 130 -10.30 -5.46 -4.21
N ASP A 131 -10.85 -6.49 -4.85
CA ASP A 131 -12.17 -7.04 -4.54
C ASP A 131 -12.22 -7.84 -3.23
N TYR A 132 -11.07 -7.99 -2.58
CA TYR A 132 -10.98 -8.64 -1.28
C TYR A 132 -10.20 -7.77 -0.28
N ARG A 133 -8.87 -7.77 -0.29
CA ARG A 133 -8.07 -7.17 0.79
C ARG A 133 -6.79 -6.51 0.28
N GLY A 134 -6.37 -5.43 0.93
CA GLY A 134 -5.11 -4.74 0.61
C GLY A 134 -5.18 -4.09 -0.77
N GLY A 135 -5.93 -3.00 -0.92
CA GLY A 135 -6.02 -2.27 -2.19
C GLY A 135 -4.63 -1.81 -2.65
N GLY A 136 -3.94 -1.07 -1.78
CA GLY A 136 -2.55 -0.69 -1.96
C GLY A 136 -1.61 -1.89 -1.77
N ILE A 137 -1.52 -2.42 -0.56
CA ILE A 137 -0.58 -3.48 -0.20
C ILE A 137 -1.28 -4.62 0.55
N TYR A 138 -1.03 -5.85 0.12
CA TYR A 138 -1.42 -7.07 0.83
C TYR A 138 -0.17 -7.84 1.30
N ASN A 139 -0.10 -8.12 2.60
CA ASN A 139 0.98 -8.87 3.23
C ASN A 139 0.46 -10.12 3.94
N ASP A 140 0.89 -11.29 3.49
CA ASP A 140 0.63 -12.57 4.15
C ASP A 140 1.94 -13.23 4.59
N THR A 141 2.05 -13.48 5.90
CA THR A 141 3.26 -14.03 6.53
C THR A 141 4.52 -13.27 6.11
N SER A 142 4.43 -11.95 6.04
CA SER A 142 5.41 -11.04 5.44
C SER A 142 5.63 -9.83 6.34
N SER A 143 6.87 -9.40 6.53
CA SER A 143 7.21 -8.27 7.43
C SER A 143 7.92 -7.16 6.66
N PRO A 144 7.26 -6.54 5.66
CA PRO A 144 7.90 -5.47 4.90
C PRO A 144 8.25 -4.28 5.80
N VAL A 145 9.23 -3.50 5.34
CA VAL A 145 9.63 -2.24 5.97
C VAL A 145 9.21 -1.10 5.06
N LEU A 146 8.46 -0.15 5.60
CA LEU A 146 8.05 1.07 4.90
C LEU A 146 8.61 2.29 5.63
N ILE A 147 9.23 3.18 4.87
CA ILE A 147 9.82 4.43 5.36
C ILE A 147 9.45 5.55 4.39
N ASP A 148 8.93 6.67 4.89
CA ASP A 148 8.62 7.84 4.05
C ASP A 148 7.64 7.51 2.90
N CYS A 149 6.76 6.53 3.09
CA CYS A 149 5.79 6.11 2.10
C CYS A 149 4.42 6.79 2.27
N LEU A 150 3.75 6.99 1.14
CA LEU A 150 2.36 7.45 1.06
C LEU A 150 1.49 6.32 0.51
N LEU A 151 0.37 6.02 1.17
CA LEU A 151 -0.68 5.16 0.64
C LEU A 151 -1.94 6.00 0.54
N GLU A 152 -2.31 6.41 -0.68
CA GLU A 152 -3.40 7.36 -0.91
C GLU A 152 -4.49 6.82 -1.85
N GLY A 153 -5.76 7.06 -1.54
CA GLY A 153 -6.87 6.76 -2.47
C GLY A 153 -6.96 5.29 -2.90
N ASN A 154 -6.46 4.35 -2.09
CA ASN A 154 -6.56 2.92 -2.38
C ASN A 154 -7.85 2.34 -1.80
N SER A 155 -8.39 1.30 -2.45
CA SER A 155 -9.68 0.72 -2.05
C SER A 155 -9.64 -0.81 -1.96
N ALA A 156 -10.34 -1.36 -0.96
CA ALA A 156 -10.57 -2.78 -0.84
C ALA A 156 -12.02 -3.07 -0.47
N VAL A 157 -12.68 -4.03 -1.13
CA VAL A 157 -14.08 -4.34 -0.81
C VAL A 157 -14.26 -4.86 0.62
N GLU A 158 -13.29 -5.62 1.17
CA GLU A 158 -13.41 -6.16 2.53
C GLU A 158 -12.56 -5.42 3.55
N ARG A 159 -11.22 -5.44 3.42
CA ARG A 159 -10.34 -4.97 4.51
C ARG A 159 -9.04 -4.36 4.01
N GLY A 160 -8.57 -3.31 4.69
CA GLY A 160 -7.28 -2.70 4.42
C GLY A 160 -7.25 -2.05 3.04
N GLY A 161 -7.91 -0.90 2.89
CA GLY A 161 -7.90 -0.15 1.62
C GLY A 161 -6.47 0.22 1.24
N GLY A 162 -5.75 0.87 2.16
CA GLY A 162 -4.32 1.13 2.02
C GLY A 162 -3.48 -0.14 2.19
N MET A 163 -3.57 -0.79 3.34
CA MET A 163 -2.76 -1.97 3.66
C MET A 163 -3.54 -3.05 4.43
N TYR A 164 -3.34 -4.31 4.05
CA TYR A 164 -3.80 -5.47 4.82
C TYR A 164 -2.63 -6.34 5.27
N ASN A 165 -2.58 -6.65 6.57
CA ASN A 165 -1.54 -7.48 7.18
C ASN A 165 -2.16 -8.75 7.80
N HIS A 166 -1.78 -9.92 7.30
CA HIS A 166 -2.14 -11.21 7.87
C HIS A 166 -0.90 -11.96 8.36
N GLN A 167 -0.80 -12.19 9.68
CA GLN A 167 0.39 -12.80 10.29
C GLN A 167 1.69 -12.06 9.93
N SER A 168 1.59 -10.75 9.77
CA SER A 168 2.56 -9.89 9.11
C SER A 168 2.92 -8.69 10.01
N PRO A 169 3.94 -8.79 10.89
CA PRO A 169 4.35 -7.69 11.76
C PRO A 169 5.21 -6.67 11.00
N ALA A 170 4.60 -5.89 10.11
CA ALA A 170 5.27 -4.85 9.34
C ALA A 170 5.86 -3.75 10.25
N VAL A 171 6.94 -3.11 9.76
CA VAL A 171 7.57 -1.94 10.41
C VAL A 171 7.36 -0.73 9.52
N ILE A 172 6.71 0.30 10.05
CA ILE A 172 6.23 1.43 9.27
C ILE A 172 6.64 2.72 9.98
N THR A 173 7.41 3.57 9.30
CA THR A 173 7.98 4.78 9.88
C THR A 173 7.75 5.98 8.98
N ASN A 174 7.24 7.08 9.53
CA ASN A 174 7.00 8.32 8.80
C ASN A 174 6.15 8.10 7.53
N CYS A 175 5.10 7.29 7.64
CA CYS A 175 4.20 6.99 6.54
C CYS A 175 2.84 7.65 6.72
N THR A 176 2.21 7.99 5.60
CA THR A 176 0.86 8.53 5.56
C THR A 176 -0.08 7.55 4.86
N PHE A 177 -1.23 7.29 5.48
CA PHE A 177 -2.36 6.58 4.91
C PHE A 177 -3.47 7.60 4.73
N ASP A 178 -3.75 8.00 3.50
CA ASP A 178 -4.66 9.09 3.18
C ASP A 178 -5.82 8.63 2.30
N ALA A 179 -7.05 9.05 2.62
CA ALA A 179 -8.22 8.85 1.77
C ALA A 179 -8.44 7.40 1.28
N ASN A 180 -8.03 6.38 2.04
CA ASN A 180 -8.21 4.99 1.66
C ASN A 180 -9.57 4.46 2.15
N GLY A 181 -10.19 3.56 1.38
CA GLY A 181 -11.54 3.06 1.64
C GLY A 181 -11.61 1.54 1.75
N ALA A 182 -12.34 1.02 2.75
CA ALA A 182 -12.67 -0.41 2.81
C ALA A 182 -13.99 -0.71 3.55
N ARG A 183 -14.39 -1.99 3.66
CA ARG A 183 -15.45 -2.34 4.62
C ARG A 183 -14.96 -2.24 6.06
N ALA A 184 -13.72 -2.62 6.36
CA ALA A 184 -13.07 -2.37 7.66
C ALA A 184 -11.58 -2.05 7.51
N GLY A 185 -11.07 -1.10 8.32
CA GLY A 185 -9.69 -0.66 8.21
C GLY A 185 -9.42 0.05 6.88
N GLY A 186 -10.01 1.23 6.66
CA GLY A 186 -9.85 1.97 5.41
C GLY A 186 -8.37 2.22 5.09
N GLY A 187 -7.63 2.74 6.06
CA GLY A 187 -6.17 2.86 5.96
C GLY A 187 -5.44 1.52 6.10
N MET A 188 -5.69 0.80 7.20
CA MET A 188 -4.99 -0.45 7.52
C MET A 188 -5.86 -1.46 8.27
N SER A 189 -5.74 -2.74 7.93
CA SER A 189 -6.33 -3.84 8.71
C SER A 189 -5.28 -4.89 9.07
N ASN A 190 -5.25 -5.29 10.35
CA ASN A 190 -4.26 -6.19 10.94
C ASN A 190 -4.95 -7.43 11.51
N TRP A 191 -4.66 -8.59 10.95
CA TRP A 191 -5.26 -9.87 11.33
C TRP A 191 -4.19 -10.85 11.82
N ASN A 192 -4.23 -11.18 13.12
CA ASN A 192 -3.16 -11.94 13.79
C ASN A 192 -1.77 -11.32 13.53
N ALA A 193 -1.69 -9.99 13.43
CA ALA A 193 -0.52 -9.25 12.99
C ALA A 193 -0.32 -8.05 13.92
N SER A 194 0.87 -7.89 14.50
CA SER A 194 1.15 -6.78 15.43
C SER A 194 2.23 -5.86 14.83
N PRO A 195 1.88 -4.98 13.88
CA PRO A 195 2.85 -4.06 13.29
C PRO A 195 3.35 -3.02 14.30
N THR A 196 4.51 -2.44 13.99
CA THR A 196 5.06 -1.29 14.72
C THR A 196 5.01 -0.06 13.82
N LEU A 197 4.39 1.01 14.32
CA LEU A 197 4.24 2.27 13.60
C LEU A 197 4.87 3.40 14.41
N THR A 198 5.67 4.24 13.76
CA THR A 198 6.29 5.41 14.37
C THR A 198 6.14 6.62 13.47
N ASP A 199 5.67 7.74 14.02
CA ASP A 199 5.51 9.01 13.31
C ASP A 199 4.59 8.89 12.07
N CYS A 200 3.55 8.03 12.13
CA CYS A 200 2.64 7.81 11.00
C CYS A 200 1.36 8.64 11.10
N ALA A 201 0.80 9.02 9.96
CA ALA A 201 -0.50 9.68 9.87
C ALA A 201 -1.53 8.79 9.17
N PHE A 202 -2.76 8.79 9.69
CA PHE A 202 -3.94 8.22 9.06
C PHE A 202 -4.99 9.33 8.93
N THR A 203 -5.19 9.79 7.70
CA THR A 203 -6.03 10.94 7.39
C THR A 203 -7.15 10.56 6.42
N GLU A 204 -8.36 11.03 6.70
CA GLU A 204 -9.51 10.94 5.77
C GLU A 204 -9.83 9.51 5.27
N ASN A 205 -9.41 8.47 6.00
CA ASN A 205 -9.71 7.10 5.62
C ASN A 205 -11.14 6.74 6.03
N SER A 206 -11.80 5.92 5.22
CA SER A 206 -13.21 5.57 5.40
C SER A 206 -13.44 4.06 5.49
N ALA A 207 -14.35 3.66 6.38
CA ALA A 207 -14.81 2.29 6.51
C ALA A 207 -16.34 2.19 6.57
N ILE A 208 -16.92 1.19 5.93
CA ILE A 208 -18.38 0.95 6.02
C ILE A 208 -18.77 0.44 7.42
N GLU A 209 -18.02 -0.53 7.95
CA GLU A 209 -18.30 -1.15 9.25
C GLU A 209 -17.48 -0.50 10.37
N GLY A 210 -16.16 -0.66 10.39
CA GLY A 210 -15.36 -0.18 11.52
C GLY A 210 -13.88 0.05 11.24
N GLY A 211 -13.26 0.90 12.07
CA GLY A 211 -11.87 1.30 11.91
C GLY A 211 -11.68 2.09 10.63
N GLY A 212 -12.26 3.29 10.54
CA GLY A 212 -12.11 4.17 9.37
C GLY A 212 -10.65 4.27 8.93
N ALA A 213 -9.74 4.48 9.89
CA ALA A 213 -8.31 4.31 9.68
C ALA A 213 -7.81 2.89 9.96
N MET A 214 -7.93 2.36 11.18
CA MET A 214 -7.29 1.10 11.55
C MET A 214 -8.23 0.05 12.17
N ASP A 215 -8.15 -1.18 11.70
CA ASP A 215 -8.88 -2.35 12.23
C ASP A 215 -7.90 -3.43 12.73
N ASN A 216 -7.98 -3.80 14.02
CA ASN A 216 -7.09 -4.77 14.64
C ASN A 216 -7.84 -6.00 15.17
N TYR A 217 -7.66 -7.15 14.54
CA TYR A 217 -8.25 -8.42 14.93
C TYR A 217 -7.21 -9.41 15.44
N SER A 218 -7.27 -9.76 16.74
CA SER A 218 -6.28 -10.59 17.42
C SER A 218 -4.84 -10.08 17.23
N SER A 219 -4.71 -8.76 17.28
CA SER A 219 -3.55 -7.99 16.82
C SER A 219 -3.25 -6.89 17.82
N SER A 220 -2.03 -6.79 18.34
CA SER A 220 -1.66 -5.79 19.36
C SER A 220 -0.56 -4.88 18.82
N PRO A 221 -0.87 -3.98 17.87
CA PRO A 221 0.14 -3.11 17.26
C PRO A 221 0.71 -2.13 18.29
N THR A 222 1.94 -1.69 18.03
CA THR A 222 2.62 -0.64 18.84
C THR A 222 2.72 0.62 18.00
N LEU A 223 2.16 1.72 18.49
CA LEU A 223 2.13 3.00 17.81
C LEU A 223 2.80 4.06 18.69
N SER A 224 3.69 4.84 18.07
CA SER A 224 4.36 5.98 18.71
C SER A 224 4.23 7.21 17.83
N ASN A 225 3.79 8.33 18.41
CA ASN A 225 3.66 9.62 17.73
C ASN A 225 2.78 9.57 16.46
N CYS A 226 1.78 8.69 16.44
CA CYS A 226 0.88 8.57 15.29
C CYS A 226 -0.35 9.49 15.41
N THR A 227 -0.81 10.01 14.28
CA THR A 227 -2.02 10.84 14.21
C THR A 227 -3.12 10.12 13.43
N PHE A 228 -4.35 10.15 13.96
CA PHE A 228 -5.57 9.69 13.31
C PHE A 228 -6.51 10.89 13.20
N SER A 229 -6.68 11.43 11.99
CA SER A 229 -7.43 12.67 11.75
C SER A 229 -8.51 12.47 10.67
N GLY A 230 -9.73 12.92 10.93
CA GLY A 230 -10.79 12.97 9.91
C GLY A 230 -11.24 11.60 9.37
N ASN A 231 -10.97 10.49 10.09
CA ASN A 231 -11.34 9.16 9.60
C ASN A 231 -12.79 8.80 9.97
N GLU A 232 -13.49 8.15 9.05
CA GLU A 232 -14.92 7.87 9.16
C GLU A 232 -15.22 6.36 9.19
N ALA A 233 -16.08 5.92 10.10
CA ALA A 233 -16.63 4.57 10.08
C ALA A 233 -18.15 4.55 10.29
N GLY A 234 -18.87 3.82 9.45
CA GLY A 234 -20.34 3.78 9.52
C GLY A 234 -20.92 3.12 10.78
N THR A 235 -20.17 2.20 11.43
CA THR A 235 -20.70 1.47 12.60
C THR A 235 -19.81 1.60 13.85
N TYR A 236 -18.49 1.42 13.73
CA TYR A 236 -17.62 1.30 14.90
C TYR A 236 -16.25 2.00 14.71
N GLY A 237 -16.06 3.11 15.41
CA GLY A 237 -14.76 3.77 15.60
C GLY A 237 -14.12 4.29 14.31
N GLY A 238 -14.32 5.58 14.01
CA GLY A 238 -13.69 6.24 12.87
C GLY A 238 -12.16 6.14 12.87
N GLY A 239 -11.50 6.32 14.02
CA GLY A 239 -10.04 6.24 14.11
C GLY A 239 -9.50 4.80 14.15
N MET A 240 -9.90 4.02 15.16
CA MET A 240 -9.38 2.67 15.35
C MET A 240 -10.39 1.75 16.02
N ILE A 241 -10.43 0.50 15.59
CA ILE A 241 -11.17 -0.58 16.25
C ILE A 241 -10.27 -1.75 16.63
N ASN A 242 -10.57 -2.38 17.77
CA ASN A 242 -9.77 -3.45 18.35
C ASN A 242 -10.67 -4.62 18.81
N TYR A 243 -10.44 -5.80 18.26
CA TYR A 243 -11.14 -7.05 18.57
C TYR A 243 -10.17 -8.11 19.07
N SER A 244 -10.31 -8.55 20.33
CA SER A 244 -9.35 -9.48 20.97
C SER A 244 -7.90 -8.97 20.90
N SER A 245 -7.75 -7.65 21.00
CA SER A 245 -6.54 -6.89 20.67
C SER A 245 -6.20 -5.94 21.82
N SER A 246 -4.91 -5.70 22.05
CA SER A 246 -4.43 -4.79 23.11
C SER A 246 -3.31 -3.88 22.57
N PRO A 247 -3.62 -2.92 21.69
CA PRO A 247 -2.63 -2.02 21.12
C PRO A 247 -1.92 -1.19 22.20
N THR A 248 -0.66 -0.86 21.96
CA THR A 248 0.10 0.09 22.78
C THR A 248 0.22 1.41 22.04
N LEU A 249 -0.32 2.49 22.59
CA LEU A 249 -0.33 3.82 21.98
C LEU A 249 0.47 4.79 22.85
N THR A 250 1.52 5.39 22.29
CA THR A 250 2.35 6.39 22.99
C THR A 250 2.34 7.68 22.16
N ASN A 251 1.96 8.80 22.78
CA ASN A 251 1.87 10.11 22.11
C ASN A 251 1.03 10.09 20.83
N CYS A 252 -0.01 9.27 20.76
CA CYS A 252 -0.91 9.24 19.61
C CYS A 252 -2.04 10.26 19.76
N THR A 253 -2.41 10.89 18.64
CA THR A 253 -3.51 11.85 18.55
C THR A 253 -4.66 11.26 17.76
N PHE A 254 -5.89 11.41 18.27
CA PHE A 254 -7.12 11.07 17.56
C PHE A 254 -8.00 12.32 17.52
N GLU A 255 -8.19 12.90 16.34
CA GLU A 255 -8.94 14.14 16.13
C GLU A 255 -9.95 13.97 15.00
N ASP A 256 -11.13 14.57 15.16
CA ASP A 256 -12.18 14.64 14.12
C ASP A 256 -12.55 13.30 13.45
N ASN A 257 -12.41 12.18 14.18
CA ASN A 257 -12.83 10.88 13.69
C ASN A 257 -14.29 10.61 14.09
N SER A 258 -15.11 10.13 13.15
CA SER A 258 -16.54 9.88 13.36
C SER A 258 -16.94 8.43 13.09
#